data_AF-A0A917D5F2-F1
#
_entry.id   AF-A0A917D5F2-F1
#
_cell.length_a   1.000
_cell.length_b   1.000
_cell.length_c   1.000
_cell.angle_alpha   90.00
_cell.angle_beta   90.00
_cell.angle_gamma   90.00
#
_symmetry.space_group_name_H-M   'P 1'
#
loop_
_entity.id
_entity.type
_entity.pdbx_description
1 polymer ?
#
loop_
_entity_poly.entity_id
_entity_poly.type
_entity_poly.pdbx_seq_one_letter_code
_entity_poly.pdbx_strand_id
1 'polypeptide(L)' 'MQGREELLLMSKNKKGKAKKQLVSDKKQYVMKLVLSDTCAVCKTPCDRGMDYLARMSRPGAVGKGVPCILTRKKL' A
#
# COMPACT_ATOMS: atom_id res chain seq x y z
N MET A 1 23.01 29.07 8.28
CA MET A 1 22.50 28.95 6.90
C MET A 1 21.39 27.90 6.92
N GLN A 2 20.08 28.16 7.01
CA GLN A 2 19.18 29.07 6.26
C GLN A 2 19.21 28.85 4.73
N GLY A 3 18.02 28.68 4.13
CA GLY A 3 17.69 28.65 2.69
C GLY A 3 17.59 27.23 2.12
N ARG A 4 16.50 26.70 1.53
CA ARG A 4 15.36 27.26 0.78
C ARG A 4 15.77 28.21 -0.35
N GLU A 5 15.98 27.64 -1.54
CA GLU A 5 15.90 28.19 -2.92
C GLU A 5 16.71 27.22 -3.80
N GLU A 6 16.40 26.87 -5.04
CA GLU A 6 15.46 27.41 -6.02
C GLU A 6 15.30 26.36 -7.13
N LEU A 7 14.23 26.50 -7.90
CA LEU A 7 14.06 26.20 -9.33
C LEU A 7 14.79 24.98 -9.95
N LEU A 8 14.05 23.97 -10.42
CA LEU A 8 13.34 23.96 -11.72
C LEU A 8 14.28 23.95 -12.94
N LEU A 9 14.05 22.93 -13.78
CA LEU A 9 14.15 22.96 -15.25
C LEU A 9 15.55 23.13 -15.89
N MET A 10 16.01 22.06 -16.55
CA MET A 10 16.46 22.10 -17.95
C MET A 10 16.72 20.66 -18.47
N SER A 11 15.69 20.02 -19.03
CA SER A 11 15.85 18.75 -19.75
C SER A 11 16.38 19.02 -21.16
N LYS A 12 17.71 19.04 -21.29
CA LYS A 12 18.40 18.83 -22.57
C LYS A 12 19.43 17.73 -22.36
N ASN A 13 19.08 16.49 -22.74
CA ASN A 13 19.97 15.67 -23.56
C ASN A 13 19.23 14.45 -24.11
N LYS A 14 19.35 14.34 -25.44
CA LYS A 14 18.95 13.25 -26.31
C LYS A 14 19.58 11.92 -25.86
N LYS A 15 18.94 10.85 -26.32
CA LYS A 15 19.36 9.43 -26.38
C LYS A 15 18.85 8.57 -25.23
N GLY A 16 18.27 7.44 -25.61
CA GLY A 16 17.27 6.67 -24.86
C GLY A 16 17.68 6.38 -23.42
N LYS A 17 16.87 6.86 -22.49
CA LYS A 17 16.94 6.41 -21.11
C LYS A 17 16.06 5.18 -21.01
N ALA A 18 16.70 4.00 -21.03
CA ALA A 18 16.14 2.82 -20.38
C ALA A 18 15.46 3.30 -19.10
N LYS A 19 14.18 2.93 -18.92
CA LYS A 19 13.46 3.20 -17.68
C LYS A 19 14.34 2.59 -16.59
N LYS A 20 15.14 3.42 -15.90
CA LYS A 20 15.84 3.01 -14.71
C LYS A 20 14.72 2.62 -13.77
N GLN A 21 14.44 1.33 -13.70
CA GLN A 21 13.79 0.76 -12.54
C GLN A 21 14.74 1.13 -11.41
N LEU A 22 14.44 2.25 -10.76
CA LEU A 22 14.85 2.49 -9.40
C LEU A 22 14.13 1.39 -8.63
N VAL A 23 14.67 0.17 -8.68
CA VAL A 23 14.36 -0.88 -7.73
C VAL A 23 14.92 -0.34 -6.44
N SER A 24 14.10 0.50 -5.81
CA SER A 24 14.41 1.15 -4.56
C SER A 24 14.81 0.04 -3.61
N ASP A 25 16.03 0.09 -3.05
CA ASP A 25 16.57 -0.85 -2.06
C ASP A 25 15.69 -1.02 -0.80
N LYS A 26 14.58 -0.28 -0.72
CA LYS A 26 13.49 -0.53 0.22
C LYS A 26 12.94 -1.94 -0.02
N LYS A 27 13.18 -2.82 0.97
CA LYS A 27 12.56 -4.15 1.07
C LYS A 27 11.06 -4.01 0.78
N GLN A 28 10.64 -4.48 -0.39
CA GLN A 28 9.25 -4.45 -0.79
C GLN A 28 8.52 -5.59 -0.08
N TYR A 29 7.31 -5.30 0.41
CA TYR A 29 6.48 -6.29 1.08
C TYR A 29 5.10 -6.30 0.43
N VAL A 30 4.58 -7.50 0.16
CA VAL A 30 3.20 -7.72 -0.26
C VAL A 30 2.38 -8.29 0.87
N MET A 31 1.10 -7.93 0.88
CA MET A 31 0.09 -8.50 1.76
C MET A 31 -1.04 -9.01 0.86
N LYS A 32 -1.70 -10.09 1.27
CA LYS A 32 -2.93 -10.54 0.61
C LYS A 32 -4.07 -9.60 0.98
N LEU A 33 -4.87 -9.26 0.00
CA LEU A 33 -6.14 -8.59 0.19
C LEU A 33 -7.17 -9.66 0.58
N VAL A 34 -7.83 -9.50 1.73
CA VAL A 34 -8.84 -10.45 2.23
C VAL A 34 -10.19 -9.75 2.40
N LEU A 35 -11.28 -10.51 2.34
CA LEU A 35 -12.64 -9.99 2.52
C LEU A 35 -13.12 -10.13 3.97
N SER A 36 -14.35 -9.66 4.24
CA SER A 36 -14.99 -9.69 5.56
C SER A 36 -15.11 -11.10 6.09
N ASP A 37 -15.42 -12.08 5.24
CA ASP A 37 -15.62 -13.48 5.62
C ASP A 37 -14.37 -14.06 6.28
N THR A 38 -13.20 -13.76 5.70
CA THR A 38 -11.92 -14.19 6.26
C THR A 38 -11.61 -13.49 7.59
N CYS A 39 -11.97 -12.20 7.71
CA CYS A 39 -11.77 -11.46 8.94
C CYS A 39 -12.69 -11.94 10.07
N ALA A 40 -13.93 -12.35 9.74
CA ALA A 40 -14.92 -12.82 10.72
C ALA A 40 -14.53 -14.17 11.37
N VAL A 41 -13.86 -15.04 10.62
CA VAL A 41 -13.39 -16.35 11.11
C VAL A 41 -11.95 -16.33 11.63
N CYS A 42 -11.28 -15.17 11.58
CA CYS A 42 -9.88 -15.07 11.93
C CYS A 42 -9.68 -15.24 13.44
N LYS A 43 -8.91 -16.25 13.83
CA LYS A 43 -8.58 -16.53 15.25
C LYS A 43 -7.71 -15.45 15.90
N THR A 44 -7.10 -14.60 15.08
CA THR A 44 -6.21 -13.51 15.51
C THR A 44 -6.84 -12.18 15.06
N PRO A 45 -7.69 -11.56 15.90
CA PRO A 45 -8.30 -10.29 15.56
C PRO A 45 -7.20 -9.24 15.40
N CYS A 46 -7.28 -8.45 14.33
CA CYS A 46 -6.39 -7.33 14.08
C CYS A 46 -7.21 -6.07 13.85
N ASP A 47 -6.66 -4.91 14.23
CA ASP A 47 -7.38 -3.63 14.19
C ASP A 47 -7.96 -3.34 12.80
N ARG A 48 -7.16 -3.56 11.74
CA ARG A 48 -7.61 -3.39 10.35
C ARG A 48 -8.81 -4.26 10.00
N GLY A 49 -8.82 -5.52 10.46
CA GLY A 49 -9.90 -6.47 10.20
C GLY A 49 -11.17 -6.11 10.97
N MET A 50 -11.02 -5.70 12.24
CA MET A 50 -12.15 -5.24 13.07
C MET A 50 -12.78 -3.97 12.50
N ASP A 51 -11.97 -2.98 12.10
CA ASP A 51 -12.44 -1.76 11.45
C ASP A 51 -13.13 -2.03 10.11
N TYR A 52 -12.63 -3.01 9.36
CA TYR A 52 -13.24 -3.42 8.09
C TYR A 52 -14.59 -4.10 8.32
N LEU A 53 -14.69 -5.01 9.30
CA LEU A 53 -15.95 -5.64 9.68
C LEU A 53 -16.98 -4.61 10.15
N ALA A 54 -16.60 -3.68 11.03
CA ALA A 54 -17.48 -2.63 11.53
C ALA A 54 -18.02 -1.73 10.39
N ARG A 55 -17.22 -1.49 9.35
CA ARG A 55 -17.67 -0.78 8.14
C ARG A 55 -18.61 -1.63 7.29
N MET A 56 -18.33 -2.92 7.15
CA MET A 56 -19.15 -3.87 6.38
C MET A 56 -20.50 -4.16 7.05
N SER A 57 -20.61 -4.02 8.37
CA SER A 57 -21.88 -4.15 9.09
C SER A 57 -22.87 -3.00 8.84
N ARG A 58 -22.46 -1.93 8.12
CA ARG A 58 -23.35 -0.81 7.80
C ARG A 58 -24.21 -1.14 6.57
N PRO A 59 -25.51 -0.80 6.58
CA PRO A 59 -26.37 -1.03 5.42
C PRO A 59 -25.86 -0.25 4.20
N GLY A 60 -25.77 -0.93 3.06
CA GLY A 60 -25.23 -0.37 1.81
C GLY A 60 -23.69 -0.33 1.72
N ALA A 61 -22.97 -0.93 2.67
CA ALA A 61 -21.51 -1.00 2.60
C ALA A 61 -21.03 -1.97 1.52
N VAL A 62 -20.14 -1.49 0.64
CA VAL A 62 -19.44 -2.30 -0.35
C VAL A 62 -17.97 -2.37 0.01
N GLY A 63 -17.50 -3.58 0.29
CA GLY A 63 -16.15 -3.85 0.73
C GLY A 63 -15.16 -4.04 -0.40
N LYS A 64 -14.02 -3.35 -0.35
CA LYS A 64 -12.90 -3.52 -1.31
C LYS A 64 -11.81 -4.48 -0.82
N GLY A 65 -12.06 -5.18 0.29
CA GLY A 65 -11.08 -5.99 0.99
C GLY A 65 -10.11 -5.16 1.86
N VAL A 66 -9.41 -5.86 2.75
CA VAL A 66 -8.43 -5.31 3.69
C VAL A 66 -7.09 -6.05 3.55
N PRO A 67 -5.95 -5.34 3.53
CA PRO A 67 -4.64 -5.99 3.49
C PRO A 67 -4.33 -6.69 4.82
N CYS A 68 -4.22 -8.01 4.77
CA CYS A 68 -3.98 -8.85 5.94
C CYS A 68 -2.50 -8.79 6.38
N ILE A 69 -2.25 -8.24 7.57
CA ILE A 69 -0.89 -8.09 8.11
C ILE A 69 -0.20 -9.44 8.38
N LEU A 70 -0.98 -10.48 8.67
CA LEU A 70 -0.47 -11.84 8.90
C LEU A 70 0.06 -12.49 7.61
N THR A 71 -0.36 -11.98 6.45
CA THR A 71 0.06 -12.50 5.14
C THR A 71 1.22 -11.71 4.53
N ARG A 72 1.90 -10.88 5.33
CA ARG A 72 3.02 -10.06 4.87
C ARG A 72 4.17 -10.96 4.40
N LYS A 73 4.51 -10.87 3.11
CA LYS A 73 5.64 -11.57 2.49
C LYS A 73 6.59 -10.56 1.86
N LYS A 74 7.89 -10.87 1.84
CA LYS A 74 8.89 -10.09 1.13
C LYS A 74 8.74 -10.36 -0.38
N LEU A 75 8.75 -9.29 -1.18
CA LEU A 75 8.86 -9.36 -2.64
C LEU A 75 10.30 -9.63 -3.06
#